data_AF-A0A257LLS0-F1
#
_entry.id   AF-A0A257LLS0-F1
#
_cell.length_a   1.000
_cell.length_b   1.000
_cell.length_c   1.000
_cell.angle_alpha   90.00
_cell.angle_beta   90.00
_cell.angle_gamma   90.00
#
_symmetry.space_group_name_H-M   'P 1'
#
loop_
_entity.id
_entity.type
_entity.pdbx_description
1 polymer ?
#
loop_
_entity_poly.entity_id
_entity_poly.type
_entity_poly.pdbx_seq_one_letter_code
_entity_poly.pdbx_strand_id
1 'polypeptide(L)'
;QGMRWGIKRVSNDTLRQRFVDATVAQAKVLGVSLPDPDLAWNDERQAHDFGTIDWAEFWAVVGGDGPCNQERLAKRVKAWDDGAWVREAAQAHARKQATRAQAA
;
A
#
# COMPACT_ATOMS: atom_id res chain seq x y z
N GLN A 1 6.66 18.91 -3.67
CA GLN A 1 5.59 19.40 -4.57
C GLN A 1 4.18 18.99 -4.13
N GLY A 2 3.90 17.73 -3.77
CA GLY A 2 2.55 17.28 -3.36
C GLY A 2 1.95 17.96 -2.11
N MET A 3 2.76 18.40 -1.13
CA MET A 3 2.26 19.18 0.01
C MET A 3 1.80 20.59 -0.38
N ARG A 4 2.53 21.26 -1.28
CA ARG A 4 2.23 22.62 -1.73
C ARG A 4 0.86 22.72 -2.41
N TRP A 5 0.43 21.64 -3.05
CA TRP A 5 -0.86 21.56 -3.74
C TRP A 5 -1.94 20.85 -2.92
N GLY A 6 -1.69 20.56 -1.64
CA GLY A 6 -2.68 19.93 -0.76
C GLY A 6 -2.98 18.45 -1.02
N ILE A 7 -2.21 17.78 -1.90
CA ILE A 7 -2.32 16.33 -2.14
C ILE A 7 -1.87 15.56 -0.89
N LYS A 8 -0.75 15.96 -0.29
CA LYS A 8 -0.33 15.50 1.04
C LYS A 8 -0.61 16.59 2.06
N ARG A 9 -1.46 16.31 3.05
CA ARG A 9 -1.76 17.26 4.14
C ARG A 9 -0.82 17.12 5.33
N VAL A 10 -0.18 15.95 5.46
CA VAL A 10 0.72 15.58 6.55
C VAL A 10 1.93 14.88 5.92
N SER A 11 3.12 15.07 6.51
CA SER A 11 4.34 14.39 6.05
C SER A 11 4.27 12.89 6.33
N ASN A 12 5.07 12.11 5.61
CA ASN A 12 5.16 10.67 5.85
C ASN A 12 5.66 10.37 7.27
N ASP A 13 6.64 11.12 7.78
CA ASP A 13 7.20 10.89 9.11
C ASP A 13 6.21 11.24 10.22
N THR A 14 5.43 12.31 10.06
CA THR A 14 4.37 12.64 11.03
C THR A 14 3.26 11.59 11.03
N LEU A 15 2.90 11.04 9.87
CA LEU A 15 1.94 9.93 9.81
C LEU A 15 2.51 8.65 10.44
N ARG A 16 3.79 8.35 10.20
CA ARG A 16 4.48 7.21 10.80
C ARG A 16 4.54 7.32 12.33
N GLN A 17 4.90 8.48 12.87
CA GLN A 17 4.94 8.71 14.31
C GLN A 17 3.58 8.44 14.96
N ARG A 18 2.51 9.03 14.40
CA ARG A 18 1.14 8.80 14.89
C ARG A 18 0.73 7.33 14.85
N PHE A 19 1.13 6.61 13.81
CA PHE A 19 0.89 5.18 13.69
C PHE A 19 1.61 4.40 14.79
N VAL A 20 2.90 4.65 15.00
CA VAL A 20 3.70 4.00 16.05
C VAL A 20 3.05 4.23 17.42
N ASP A 21 2.77 5.48 17.79
CA ASP A 21 2.20 5.82 19.11
C ASP A 21 0.85 5.12 19.36
N ALA A 22 -0.02 5.07 18.35
CA ALA A 22 -1.30 4.38 18.46
C ALA A 22 -1.13 2.85 18.54
N THR A 23 -0.22 2.29 17.75
CA THR A 23 -0.02 0.84 17.66
C THR A 23 0.71 0.28 18.87
N VAL A 24 1.62 1.02 19.53
CA VAL A 24 2.24 0.55 20.78
C VAL A 24 1.17 0.31 21.86
N ALA A 25 0.21 1.22 22.00
CA ALA A 25 -0.89 1.04 22.94
C ALA A 25 -1.75 -0.20 22.61
N GLN A 26 -2.02 -0.44 21.32
CA GLN A 26 -2.74 -1.62 20.85
C GLN A 26 -1.97 -2.92 21.12
N ALA A 27 -0.66 -2.94 20.86
CA ALA A 27 0.21 -4.09 21.12
C ALA A 27 0.20 -4.45 22.62
N LYS A 28 0.23 -3.45 23.50
CA LYS A 28 0.11 -3.64 24.95
C LYS A 28 -1.22 -4.28 25.35
N VAL A 29 -2.34 -3.85 24.75
CA VAL A 29 -3.66 -4.44 24.99
C VAL A 29 -3.71 -5.90 24.52
N LEU A 30 -3.07 -6.21 23.39
CA LEU A 30 -3.01 -7.56 22.83
C LEU A 30 -1.98 -8.46 23.52
N GLY A 31 -1.11 -7.91 24.38
CA GLY A 31 -0.05 -8.67 25.04
C GLY A 31 1.05 -9.15 24.08
N VAL A 32 1.27 -8.45 22.96
CA VAL A 32 2.32 -8.79 21.98
C VAL A 32 3.50 -7.83 22.08
N SER A 33 4.70 -8.32 21.76
CA SER A 33 5.91 -7.50 21.66
C SER A 33 6.09 -6.97 20.23
N LEU A 34 6.59 -5.74 20.11
CA LEU A 34 7.03 -5.18 18.85
C LEU A 34 8.53 -5.47 18.65
N PRO A 35 8.97 -5.89 17.45
CA PRO A 35 10.36 -6.32 17.21
C PRO A 35 11.28 -5.13 16.96
N ASP A 36 11.37 -4.21 17.91
CA ASP A 36 12.24 -3.04 17.86
C ASP A 36 12.88 -2.82 19.24
N PRO A 37 14.19 -3.09 19.40
CA PRO A 37 14.87 -2.93 20.69
C PRO A 37 15.05 -1.46 21.10
N ASP A 38 14.99 -0.52 20.15
CA ASP A 38 15.16 0.92 20.40
C ASP A 38 13.81 1.61 20.72
N LEU A 39 12.70 0.85 20.68
CA LEU A 39 11.36 1.38 20.92
C LEU A 39 11.18 1.76 22.39
N ALA A 40 11.09 3.06 22.66
CA ALA A 40 10.93 3.58 24.02
C ALA A 40 10.04 4.83 24.05
N TRP A 41 9.27 4.99 25.14
CA TRP A 41 8.55 6.24 25.39
C TRP A 41 9.55 7.37 25.69
N ASN A 42 9.38 8.51 25.02
CA ASN A 42 10.17 9.72 25.25
C ASN A 42 9.30 10.80 25.91
N ASP A 43 9.57 11.09 27.18
CA ASP A 43 8.82 12.07 27.98
C ASP A 43 8.98 13.51 27.48
N GLU A 44 10.10 13.90 26.86
CA GLU A 44 10.29 15.25 26.32
C GLU A 44 9.46 15.47 25.05
N ARG A 45 9.42 14.45 24.19
CA ARG A 45 8.68 14.50 22.91
C ARG A 45 7.21 14.15 23.03
N GLN A 46 6.81 13.54 24.16
CA GLN A 46 5.47 12.96 24.36
C GLN A 46 5.10 11.98 23.24
N ALA A 47 6.05 11.16 22.82
CA ALA A 47 5.94 10.21 21.72
C ALA A 47 6.92 9.05 21.92
N HIS A 48 6.72 7.93 21.22
CA HIS A 48 7.70 6.85 21.19
C HIS A 48 8.82 7.14 20.19
N ASP A 49 10.06 7.02 20.65
CA ASP A 49 11.23 6.86 19.81
C ASP A 49 11.25 5.42 19.28
N PHE A 50 11.68 5.22 18.04
CA PHE A 50 11.75 3.91 17.39
C PHE A 50 13.03 3.82 16.55
N GLY A 51 13.47 2.58 16.29
CA GLY A 51 14.71 2.27 15.61
C GLY A 51 14.78 2.80 14.18
N THR A 52 16.00 2.82 13.64
CA THR A 52 16.23 3.24 12.25
C THR A 52 15.64 2.23 11.28
N ILE A 53 14.88 2.72 10.30
CA ILE A 53 14.35 1.88 9.21
C ILE A 53 15.50 1.46 8.30
N ASP A 54 15.49 0.19 7.88
CA ASP A 54 16.35 -0.26 6.78
C ASP A 54 15.86 0.36 5.46
N TRP A 55 16.43 1.51 5.14
CA TRP A 55 16.11 2.24 3.91
C TRP A 55 16.65 1.54 2.66
N ALA A 56 17.70 0.72 2.78
CA ALA A 56 18.24 -0.02 1.65
C ALA A 56 17.27 -1.12 1.22
N GLU A 57 16.76 -1.90 2.19
CA GLU A 57 15.68 -2.87 1.95
C GLU A 57 14.44 -2.18 1.38
N PHE A 58 14.00 -1.08 2.00
CA PHE A 58 12.83 -0.34 1.51
C PHE A 58 12.94 0.02 0.02
N TRP A 59 14.08 0.56 -0.41
CA TRP A 59 14.28 0.94 -1.81
C TRP A 59 14.46 -0.26 -2.73
N ALA A 60 15.05 -1.37 -2.28
CA ALA A 60 15.10 -2.62 -3.04
C ALA A 60 13.69 -3.15 -3.34
N VAL A 61 12.82 -3.18 -2.32
CA VAL A 61 11.42 -3.63 -2.47
C VAL A 61 10.64 -2.69 -3.40
N VAL A 62 10.77 -1.37 -3.24
CA VAL A 62 10.13 -0.39 -4.14
C VAL A 62 10.65 -0.56 -5.58
N GLY A 63 11.93 -0.87 -5.74
CA GLY A 63 12.59 -1.13 -7.02
C GLY A 63 12.18 -2.44 -7.69
N GLY A 64 11.42 -3.31 -7.02
CA GLY A 64 10.96 -4.58 -7.58
C GLY A 64 11.76 -5.80 -7.13
N ASP A 65 12.74 -5.64 -6.23
CA ASP A 65 13.61 -6.69 -5.72
C ASP A 65 13.26 -7.09 -4.28
N GLY A 66 11.96 -7.16 -4.00
CA GLY A 66 11.45 -7.64 -2.73
C GLY A 66 10.92 -9.07 -2.83
N PRO A 67 10.59 -9.67 -1.68
CA PRO A 67 10.36 -11.12 -1.56
C PRO A 67 9.22 -11.66 -2.43
N CYS A 68 8.25 -10.81 -2.80
CA CYS A 68 7.09 -11.25 -3.59
C CYS A 68 6.83 -10.38 -4.82
N ASN A 69 7.71 -9.43 -5.17
CA ASN A 69 7.43 -8.47 -6.24
C ASN A 69 7.16 -9.17 -7.59
N GLN A 70 8.04 -10.10 -7.97
CA GLN A 70 7.91 -10.88 -9.19
C GLN A 70 6.62 -11.72 -9.20
N GLU A 71 6.34 -12.44 -8.11
CA GLU A 71 5.14 -13.27 -7.99
C GLU A 71 3.84 -12.46 -8.06
N ARG A 72 3.79 -11.29 -7.41
CA ARG A 72 2.61 -10.40 -7.41
C ARG A 72 2.34 -9.88 -8.82
N LEU A 73 3.38 -9.42 -9.53
CA LEU A 73 3.26 -8.95 -10.90
C LEU A 73 2.88 -10.10 -11.84
N ALA A 74 3.55 -11.24 -11.76
CA ALA A 74 3.24 -12.43 -12.56
C ALA A 74 1.79 -12.88 -12.38
N LYS A 75 1.28 -12.90 -11.14
CA LYS A 75 -0.12 -13.24 -10.86
C LYS A 75 -1.10 -12.23 -11.48
N ARG A 76 -0.77 -10.94 -11.45
CA ARG A 76 -1.59 -9.90 -12.08
C ARG A 76 -1.57 -9.97 -13.61
N VAL A 77 -0.39 -10.14 -14.20
CA VAL A 77 -0.19 -10.32 -15.65
C VAL A 77 -0.94 -11.55 -16.11
N LYS A 78 -0.76 -12.71 -15.46
CA LYS A 78 -1.48 -13.93 -15.78
C LYS A 78 -3.00 -13.75 -15.74
N ALA A 79 -3.53 -13.16 -14.67
CA ALA A 79 -4.98 -12.91 -14.56
C ALA A 79 -5.49 -11.95 -15.65
N TRP A 80 -4.66 -10.99 -16.07
CA TRP A 80 -4.98 -10.10 -17.17
C TRP A 80 -4.99 -10.86 -18.50
N ASP A 81 -3.96 -11.62 -18.80
CA ASP A 81 -3.80 -12.33 -20.07
C ASP A 81 -4.84 -13.45 -20.21
N ASP A 82 -4.96 -14.32 -19.20
CA ASP A 82 -5.96 -15.39 -19.18
C ASP A 82 -7.40 -14.84 -19.25
N GLY A 83 -7.62 -13.64 -18.71
CA GLY A 83 -8.92 -12.96 -18.72
C GLY A 83 -9.20 -12.16 -20.00
N ALA A 84 -8.32 -12.17 -21.01
CA ALA A 84 -8.47 -11.38 -22.23
C ALA A 84 -9.79 -11.69 -22.95
N TRP A 85 -10.11 -12.97 -23.12
CA TRP A 85 -11.33 -13.40 -23.81
C TRP A 85 -12.61 -12.87 -23.14
N VAL A 86 -12.63 -12.74 -21.81
CA VAL A 86 -13.78 -12.20 -21.08
C VAL A 86 -13.98 -10.72 -21.42
N ARG A 87 -12.89 -9.96 -21.44
CA ARG A 87 -12.94 -8.53 -21.80
C ARG A 87 -13.40 -8.35 -23.25
N GLU A 88 -12.88 -9.17 -24.16
CA GLU A 88 -13.28 -9.15 -25.57
C GLU A 88 -14.75 -9.53 -25.75
N ALA A 89 -15.21 -10.60 -25.06
CA ALA A 89 -16.60 -11.02 -25.09
C ALA A 89 -17.55 -9.93 -24.55
N ALA A 90 -17.18 -9.29 -23.43
CA ALA A 90 -17.96 -8.20 -22.85
C ALA A 90 -18.06 -7.00 -23.80
N GLN A 91 -16.95 -6.60 -24.44
CA GLN A 91 -16.93 -5.52 -25.43
C GLN A 91 -17.79 -5.86 -26.65
N ALA A 92 -17.67 -7.08 -27.18
CA ALA A 92 -18.46 -7.53 -28.31
C ALA A 92 -19.96 -7.57 -27.99
N HIS A 93 -20.33 -8.03 -26.78
CA HIS A 93 -21.72 -8.01 -26.32
C HIS A 93 -22.26 -6.58 -26.24
N ALA A 94 -21.53 -5.67 -25.60
CA ALA A 94 -21.93 -4.27 -25.46
C ALA A 94 -22.14 -3.58 -26.82
N ARG A 95 -21.24 -3.84 -27.80
CA ARG A 95 -21.39 -3.32 -29.17
C ARG A 95 -22.69 -3.81 -29.82
N LYS A 96 -23.01 -5.10 -29.70
CA LYS A 96 -24.27 -5.66 -30.23
C LYS A 96 -25.50 -4.99 -29.62
N GLN A 97 -25.49 -4.75 -28.31
CA GLN A 97 -26.61 -4.08 -27.65
C GLN A 97 -26.74 -2.61 -28.10
N ALA A 98 -25.63 -1.88 -28.22
CA ALA A 98 -25.63 -0.51 -28.70
C ALA A 98 -26.20 -0.41 -30.13
N THR A 99 -25.80 -1.30 -31.05
CA THR A 99 -26.36 -1.35 -32.40
C THR A 99 -27.85 -1.64 -32.41
N ARG A 100 -28.32 -2.58 -31.57
CA ARG A 100 -29.77 -2.87 -31.45
C ARG A 100 -30.55 -1.68 -30.93
N ALA A 101 -30.02 -0.96 -29.94
CA ALA A 101 -30.66 0.23 -29.38
C ALA A 101 -30.69 1.40 -30.36
N GLN A 102 -29.69 1.54 -31.24
CA GLN A 102 -29.67 2.56 -32.30
C GLN A 102 -30.61 2.25 -33.47
N ALA A 103 -30.91 0.97 -33.70
CA ALA A 103 -31.79 0.51 -34.77
C ALA A 103 -33.28 0.49 -34.36
N ALA A 104 -33.57 0.63 -33.06
CA ALA A 104 -34.92 0.72 -32.50
C ALA A 104 -35.35 2.18 -32.36
#